data_AF-A0A1Q3G172-F1
#
_entry.id   AF-A0A1Q3G172-F1
#
_cell.length_a   1.000
_cell.length_b   1.000
_cell.length_c   1.000
_cell.angle_alpha   90.00
_cell.angle_beta   90.00
_cell.angle_gamma   90.00
#
_symmetry.space_group_name_H-M   'P 1'
#
loop_
_entity.id
_entity.type
_entity.pdbx_description
1 polymer ?
#
loop_
_entity_poly.entity_id
_entity_poly.type
_entity_poly.pdbx_seq_one_letter_code
_entity_poly.pdbx_strand_id
1 'polypeptide(L)'
;MAQPLLTTCGLNEPTIPPLTLIKQDSGVDGSFLIAAILGHRLKTSKDHRVLLIATHHNYTHYSSACLKLAYNLGPSRDSGQLQTLDIGAELFQNFPAAGPSLSDLQKRIANFLQSSPQATVLIDDLTFFLNLGHTESQLIDFVDTALTSLTRPGQAVVIKLNTADLYDVLGANLDDLAATELRLERLTSGNFREVDGRLTVSRVRPEDADALVQIKQRDRQVLFKVNERNVRVFVPGELGIKNL
;
A
#
# COMPACT_ATOMS: atom_id res chain seq x y z
N MET A 1 8.53 11.48 11.68
CA MET A 1 8.30 10.14 12.26
C MET A 1 6.94 9.62 11.80
N ALA A 2 6.87 8.36 11.34
CA ALA A 2 5.63 7.74 10.82
C ALA A 2 4.87 6.88 11.84
N GLN A 3 5.37 6.73 13.06
CA GLN A 3 4.79 5.84 14.07
C GLN A 3 3.32 6.13 14.41
N PRO A 4 2.88 7.40 14.62
CA PRO A 4 1.48 7.69 14.92
C PRO A 4 0.54 7.30 13.78
N LEU A 5 0.98 7.52 12.54
CA LEU A 5 0.27 7.11 11.33
C LEU A 5 0.11 5.60 11.26
N LEU A 6 1.19 4.84 11.41
CA LEU A 6 1.15 3.38 11.34
C LEU A 6 0.34 2.77 12.47
N THR A 7 0.38 3.36 13.67
CA THR A 7 -0.45 2.95 14.80
C THR A 7 -1.93 3.22 14.52
N THR A 8 -2.24 4.34 13.86
CA THR A 8 -3.62 4.66 13.45
C THR A 8 -4.13 3.69 12.40
N CYS A 9 -3.29 3.33 11.44
CA CYS A 9 -3.58 2.29 10.44
C CYS A 9 -3.53 0.87 11.02
N GLY A 10 -3.13 0.71 12.29
CA GLY A 10 -2.77 -0.55 12.98
C GLY A 10 -1.84 -1.46 12.18
N LEU A 11 -0.86 -0.86 11.49
CA LEU A 11 0.22 -1.53 10.77
C LEU A 11 1.56 -1.48 11.54
N ASN A 12 1.51 -1.10 12.82
CA ASN A 12 2.65 -1.08 13.72
C ASN A 12 3.06 -2.48 14.23
N GLU A 13 2.18 -3.47 14.08
CA GLU A 13 2.41 -4.84 14.53
C GLU A 13 3.52 -5.56 13.72
N PRO A 14 4.19 -6.57 14.31
CA PRO A 14 5.22 -7.36 13.61
C PRO A 14 4.67 -8.06 12.37
N THR A 15 3.43 -8.55 12.44
CA THR A 15 2.69 -9.12 11.31
C THR A 15 1.58 -8.17 10.91
N ILE A 16 1.36 -8.02 9.60
CA ILE A 16 0.22 -7.27 9.05
C ILE A 16 -0.70 -8.26 8.32
N PRO A 17 -1.96 -7.88 8.04
CA PRO A 17 -2.89 -8.75 7.35
C PRO A 17 -2.39 -9.17 5.95
N PRO A 18 -2.79 -10.36 5.45
CA PRO A 18 -2.31 -10.90 4.17
C PRO A 18 -2.48 -9.94 2.99
N LEU A 19 -3.62 -9.24 2.93
CA LEU A 19 -3.87 -8.16 1.99
C LEU A 19 -4.25 -6.87 2.73
N THR A 20 -3.50 -5.80 2.44
CA THR A 20 -3.85 -4.44 2.83
C THR A 20 -4.02 -3.58 1.57
N LEU A 21 -5.18 -2.94 1.42
CA LEU A 21 -5.41 -1.98 0.35
C LEU A 21 -5.22 -0.55 0.81
N ILE A 22 -4.60 0.26 -0.03
CA ILE A 22 -4.53 1.70 0.10
C ILE A 22 -5.34 2.30 -1.05
N LYS A 23 -6.56 2.74 -0.75
CA LYS A 23 -7.48 3.33 -1.72
C LYS A 23 -7.33 4.84 -1.70
N GLN A 24 -6.97 5.43 -2.83
CA GLN A 24 -6.64 6.85 -2.91
C GLN A 24 -7.53 7.57 -3.91
N ASP A 25 -8.28 8.56 -3.42
CA ASP A 25 -9.03 9.46 -4.28
C ASP A 25 -8.08 10.33 -5.11
N SER A 26 -8.54 10.74 -6.28
CA SER A 26 -7.82 11.68 -7.13
C SER A 26 -7.42 12.93 -6.34
N GLY A 27 -6.19 13.42 -6.53
CA GLY A 27 -5.61 14.62 -5.90
C GLY A 27 -5.51 14.62 -4.37
N VAL A 28 -5.53 13.44 -3.74
CA VAL A 28 -4.88 13.21 -2.46
C VAL A 28 -3.62 12.40 -2.74
N ASP A 29 -2.52 12.67 -2.04
CA ASP A 29 -1.31 11.85 -2.15
C ASP A 29 -1.34 10.72 -1.10
N GLY A 30 -1.30 9.47 -1.55
CA GLY A 30 -1.16 8.28 -0.70
C GLY A 30 0.22 7.65 -0.69
N SER A 31 1.18 8.20 -1.44
CA SER A 31 2.54 7.64 -1.56
C SER A 31 3.30 7.68 -0.22
N PHE A 32 2.93 8.60 0.68
CA PHE A 32 3.48 8.65 2.03
C PHE A 32 3.16 7.38 2.85
N LEU A 33 2.03 6.71 2.62
CA LEU A 33 1.70 5.45 3.28
C LEU A 33 2.63 4.33 2.81
N ILE A 34 2.91 4.25 1.51
CA ILE A 34 3.90 3.31 0.97
C ILE A 34 5.26 3.53 1.62
N ALA A 35 5.74 4.78 1.68
CA ALA A 35 7.02 5.10 2.32
C ALA A 35 7.03 4.79 3.83
N ALA A 36 5.93 5.04 4.54
CA ALA A 36 5.78 4.73 5.96
C ALA A 36 5.83 3.22 6.22
N ILE A 37 5.05 2.45 5.45
CA ILE A 37 4.98 0.99 5.55
C ILE A 37 6.33 0.38 5.17
N LEU A 38 6.91 0.78 4.04
CA LEU A 38 8.23 0.34 3.59
C LEU A 38 9.29 0.51 4.68
N GLY A 39 9.40 1.73 5.23
CA GLY A 39 10.36 2.01 6.28
C GLY A 39 10.12 1.25 7.57
N HIS A 40 8.86 0.99 7.92
CA HIS A 40 8.51 0.18 9.10
C HIS A 40 8.83 -1.30 8.90
N ARG A 41 8.39 -1.90 7.80
CA ARG A 41 8.61 -3.34 7.53
C ARG A 41 10.09 -3.71 7.52
N LEU A 42 10.94 -2.85 6.97
CA LEU A 42 12.39 -3.05 6.96
C LEU A 42 13.03 -2.85 8.34
N LYS A 43 12.45 -2.02 9.21
CA LYS A 43 12.89 -1.84 10.60
C LYS A 43 12.47 -2.98 11.53
N THR A 44 11.32 -3.60 11.28
CA THR A 44 10.72 -4.60 12.18
C THR A 44 11.66 -5.78 12.45
N SER A 45 12.35 -6.28 11.43
CA SER A 45 13.30 -7.38 11.54
C SER A 45 14.33 -7.33 10.42
N LYS A 46 15.58 -7.71 10.71
CA LYS A 46 16.64 -7.85 9.69
C LYS A 46 16.34 -8.95 8.67
N ASP A 47 15.52 -9.92 9.05
CA ASP A 47 15.13 -11.04 8.19
C ASP A 47 13.88 -10.73 7.36
N HIS A 48 13.17 -9.63 7.66
CA HIS A 48 11.99 -9.22 6.92
C HIS A 48 12.42 -8.58 5.59
N ARG A 49 12.09 -9.24 4.48
CA ARG A 49 12.39 -8.73 3.13
C ARG A 49 11.21 -7.95 2.56
N VAL A 50 11.50 -6.96 1.72
CA VAL A 50 10.46 -6.18 1.03
C VAL A 50 10.75 -6.14 -0.47
N LEU A 51 9.74 -6.46 -1.29
CA LEU A 51 9.73 -6.24 -2.72
C LEU A 51 8.84 -5.05 -3.01
N LEU A 52 9.42 -3.96 -3.51
CA LEU A 52 8.68 -2.78 -3.96
C LEU A 52 8.52 -2.83 -5.48
N ILE A 53 7.30 -3.00 -5.95
CA ILE A 53 6.91 -2.85 -7.35
C ILE A 53 6.46 -1.41 -7.54
N ALA A 54 7.28 -0.65 -8.25
CA ALA A 54 7.16 0.79 -8.37
C ALA A 54 6.73 1.16 -9.81
N THR A 55 5.58 1.79 -9.94
CA THR A 55 4.89 2.05 -11.22
C THR A 55 4.92 3.52 -11.59
N HIS A 56 4.75 4.43 -10.63
CA HIS A 56 4.79 5.89 -10.86
C HIS A 56 6.10 6.54 -10.44
N HIS A 57 6.80 5.92 -9.49
CA HIS A 57 7.96 6.51 -8.83
C HIS A 57 9.10 5.50 -8.79
N ASN A 58 10.34 5.99 -8.84
CA ASN A 58 11.52 5.15 -8.79
C ASN A 58 12.06 4.97 -7.35
N TYR A 59 13.10 4.14 -7.20
CA TYR A 59 13.79 3.97 -5.92
C TYR A 59 14.23 5.30 -5.28
N THR A 60 14.73 6.26 -6.07
CA THR A 60 15.22 7.55 -5.56
C THR A 60 14.11 8.36 -4.89
N HIS A 61 12.90 8.33 -5.45
CA HIS A 61 11.73 8.94 -4.83
C HIS A 61 11.44 8.30 -3.46
N TYR A 62 11.30 6.98 -3.40
CA TYR A 62 10.99 6.28 -2.14
C TYR A 62 12.11 6.40 -1.12
N SER A 63 13.38 6.38 -1.54
CA SER A 63 14.53 6.63 -0.68
C SER A 63 14.45 8.02 -0.03
N SER A 64 14.13 9.05 -0.82
CA SER A 64 13.95 10.41 -0.31
C SER A 64 12.75 10.53 0.63
N ALA A 65 11.63 9.88 0.32
CA ALA A 65 10.44 9.87 1.15
C ALA A 65 10.67 9.13 2.48
N CYS A 66 11.29 7.95 2.46
CA CYS A 66 11.65 7.22 3.67
C CYS A 66 12.66 8.01 4.53
N LEU A 67 13.63 8.70 3.92
CA LEU A 67 14.60 9.50 4.65
C LEU A 67 13.92 10.65 5.40
N LYS A 68 12.93 11.31 4.79
CA LYS A 68 12.06 12.30 5.44
C LYS A 68 11.29 11.71 6.62
N LEU A 69 10.94 10.42 6.56
CA LEU A 69 10.30 9.68 7.66
C LEU A 69 11.31 9.07 8.65
N ALA A 70 12.58 9.49 8.60
CA ALA A 70 13.69 9.02 9.41
C ALA A 70 14.02 7.52 9.20
N TYR A 71 14.07 7.10 7.94
CA TYR A 71 14.61 5.80 7.55
C TYR A 71 15.45 5.86 6.28
N ASN A 72 16.68 5.36 6.35
CA ASN A 72 17.58 5.27 5.21
C ASN A 72 17.40 3.90 4.52
N LEU A 73 16.99 3.89 3.24
CA LEU A 73 16.81 2.65 2.48
C LEU A 73 18.12 2.02 2.00
N GLY A 74 19.22 2.78 1.96
CA GLY A 74 20.52 2.33 1.44
C GLY A 74 20.99 1.00 2.04
N PRO A 75 21.11 0.89 3.38
CA PRO A 75 21.53 -0.36 4.03
C PRO A 75 20.61 -1.55 3.72
N SER A 76 19.30 -1.36 3.66
CA SER A 76 18.35 -2.42 3.30
C SER A 76 18.46 -2.85 1.84
N ARG A 77 18.71 -1.91 0.93
CA ARG A 77 18.96 -2.22 -0.48
C ARG A 77 20.28 -2.98 -0.64
N ASP A 78 21.35 -2.48 -0.05
CA ASP A 78 22.70 -3.03 -0.24
C ASP A 78 22.85 -4.43 0.42
N SER A 79 22.07 -4.73 1.46
CA SER A 79 21.97 -6.07 2.06
C SER A 79 21.02 -7.04 1.33
N GLY A 80 20.29 -6.58 0.31
CA GLY A 80 19.27 -7.35 -0.39
C GLY A 80 17.96 -7.54 0.40
N GLN A 81 17.81 -6.89 1.55
CA GLN A 81 16.57 -6.87 2.32
C GLN A 81 15.45 -6.14 1.55
N LEU A 82 15.80 -5.12 0.78
CA LEU A 82 14.90 -4.41 -0.13
C LEU A 82 15.26 -4.71 -1.59
N GLN A 83 14.29 -5.24 -2.33
CA GLN A 83 14.34 -5.36 -3.78
C GLN A 83 13.34 -4.39 -4.40
N THR A 84 13.72 -3.70 -5.47
CA THR A 84 12.85 -2.77 -6.19
C THR A 84 12.71 -3.19 -7.64
N LEU A 85 11.48 -3.24 -8.13
CA LEU A 85 11.16 -3.42 -9.54
C LEU A 85 10.55 -2.11 -10.05
N ASP A 86 11.31 -1.39 -10.87
CA ASP A 86 10.88 -0.13 -11.49
C ASP A 86 10.24 -0.44 -12.85
N ILE A 87 8.91 -0.49 -12.86
CA ILE A 87 8.12 -0.85 -14.04
C ILE A 87 8.28 0.20 -15.14
N GLY A 88 8.38 1.48 -14.77
CA GLY A 88 8.61 2.57 -15.72
C GLY A 88 9.95 2.45 -16.42
N ALA A 89 11.02 2.13 -15.69
CA ALA A 89 12.33 1.87 -16.27
C ALA A 89 12.34 0.63 -17.16
N GLU A 90 11.67 -0.46 -16.76
CA GLU A 90 11.59 -1.70 -17.55
C GLU A 90 10.80 -1.48 -18.84
N LEU A 91 9.71 -0.70 -18.80
CA LEU A 91 8.96 -0.27 -19.99
C LEU A 91 9.84 0.53 -20.96
N PHE A 92 10.60 1.51 -20.45
CA PHE A 92 11.44 2.36 -21.28
C PHE A 92 12.59 1.56 -21.93
N GLN A 93 13.21 0.65 -21.18
CA GLN A 93 14.30 -0.19 -21.69
C GLN A 93 13.86 -1.17 -22.77
N ASN A 94 12.63 -1.67 -22.67
CA ASN A 94 12.10 -2.66 -23.60
C ASN A 94 11.31 -2.03 -24.77
N PHE A 95 11.17 -0.71 -24.84
CA PHE A 95 10.43 -0.04 -25.90
C PHE A 95 11.01 -0.38 -27.30
N PRO A 96 10.18 -0.73 -28.31
CA PRO A 96 8.72 -0.68 -28.36
C PRO A 96 8.00 -1.98 -27.94
N ALA A 97 8.70 -2.97 -27.39
CA ALA A 97 8.05 -4.17 -26.88
C ALA A 97 7.12 -3.84 -25.70
N ALA A 98 6.13 -4.70 -25.47
CA ALA A 98 5.24 -4.57 -24.32
C ALA A 98 6.04 -4.63 -23.01
N GLY A 99 5.57 -3.90 -22.00
CA GLY A 99 6.11 -3.95 -20.64
C GLY A 99 6.02 -5.33 -20.00
N PRO A 100 6.49 -5.47 -18.74
CA PRO A 100 6.43 -6.74 -18.04
C PRO A 100 4.99 -7.25 -17.98
N SER A 101 4.77 -8.49 -18.43
CA SER A 101 3.45 -9.10 -18.38
C SER A 101 3.06 -9.36 -16.92
N LEU A 102 1.76 -9.31 -16.61
CA LEU A 102 1.26 -9.68 -15.27
C LEU A 102 1.72 -11.08 -14.84
N SER A 103 1.85 -12.02 -15.79
CA SER A 103 2.32 -13.37 -15.50
C SER A 103 3.80 -13.42 -15.13
N ASP A 104 4.64 -12.57 -15.71
CA ASP A 104 6.05 -12.47 -15.33
C ASP A 104 6.20 -11.80 -13.97
N LEU A 105 5.37 -10.80 -13.67
CA LEU A 105 5.29 -10.19 -12.34
C LEU A 105 4.84 -11.20 -11.28
N GLN A 106 3.83 -12.03 -11.57
CA GLN A 106 3.39 -13.11 -10.67
C GLN A 106 4.52 -14.07 -10.35
N LYS A 107 5.28 -14.53 -11.37
CA LYS A 107 6.43 -15.42 -11.14
C LYS A 107 7.49 -14.75 -10.26
N ARG A 108 7.80 -13.48 -10.48
CA ARG A 108 8.75 -12.72 -9.65
C ARG A 108 8.27 -12.58 -8.22
N ILE A 109 6.99 -12.27 -8.00
CA ILE A 109 6.35 -12.23 -6.68
C ILE A 109 6.44 -13.59 -5.99
N ALA A 110 6.03 -14.67 -6.67
CA ALA A 110 6.06 -16.01 -6.12
C ALA A 110 7.48 -16.44 -5.72
N ASN A 111 8.46 -16.21 -6.58
CA ASN A 111 9.87 -16.49 -6.29
C ASN A 111 10.38 -15.70 -5.07
N PHE A 112 10.03 -14.41 -5.00
CA PHE A 112 10.38 -13.56 -3.87
C PHE A 112 9.78 -14.08 -2.55
N LEU A 113 8.49 -14.42 -2.54
CA LEU A 113 7.80 -14.97 -1.38
C LEU A 113 8.37 -16.33 -0.97
N GLN A 114 8.68 -17.22 -1.92
CA GLN A 114 9.29 -18.52 -1.60
C GLN A 114 10.68 -18.38 -0.94
N SER A 115 11.45 -17.39 -1.36
CA SER A 115 12.81 -17.15 -0.84
C SER A 115 12.87 -16.65 0.61
N SER A 116 11.75 -16.15 1.15
CA SER A 116 11.74 -15.36 2.38
C SER A 116 10.53 -15.69 3.26
N PRO A 117 10.71 -16.24 4.48
CA PRO A 117 9.58 -16.53 5.36
C PRO A 117 8.86 -15.25 5.84
N GLN A 118 9.59 -14.16 6.04
CA GLN A 118 9.05 -12.85 6.39
C GLN A 118 9.24 -11.91 5.20
N ALA A 119 8.15 -11.61 4.50
CA ALA A 119 8.20 -10.90 3.23
C ALA A 119 7.02 -9.95 3.09
N THR A 120 7.23 -8.77 2.52
CA THR A 120 6.13 -7.89 2.10
C THR A 120 6.31 -7.50 0.66
N VAL A 121 5.28 -7.70 -0.14
CA VAL A 121 5.19 -7.15 -1.50
C VAL A 121 4.41 -5.85 -1.42
N LEU A 122 5.01 -4.75 -1.87
CA LEU A 122 4.39 -3.44 -1.96
C LEU A 122 4.19 -3.11 -3.44
N ILE A 123 2.94 -2.88 -3.85
CA ILE A 123 2.59 -2.42 -5.19
C ILE A 123 2.07 -1.00 -5.07
N ASP A 124 2.81 -0.04 -5.61
CA ASP A 124 2.54 1.37 -5.36
C ASP A 124 1.40 1.97 -6.20
N ASP A 125 0.97 1.32 -7.28
CA ASP A 125 -0.31 1.56 -7.95
C ASP A 125 -0.64 0.40 -8.90
N LEU A 126 -1.61 -0.45 -8.53
CA LEU A 126 -2.05 -1.53 -9.41
C LEU A 126 -2.87 -1.01 -10.61
N THR A 127 -3.53 0.16 -10.47
CA THR A 127 -4.35 0.72 -11.57
C THR A 127 -3.49 1.20 -12.75
N PHE A 128 -2.19 1.37 -12.54
CA PHE A 128 -1.22 1.67 -13.62
C PHE A 128 -1.28 0.65 -14.75
N PHE A 129 -1.48 -0.64 -14.43
CA PHE A 129 -1.52 -1.72 -15.42
C PHE A 129 -2.72 -1.65 -16.36
N LEU A 130 -3.82 -0.97 -15.97
CA LEU A 130 -4.95 -0.70 -16.87
C LEU A 130 -4.53 0.19 -18.04
N ASN A 131 -3.60 1.13 -17.82
CA ASN A 131 -3.04 1.98 -18.88
C ASN A 131 -2.14 1.21 -19.85
N LEU A 132 -1.68 0.01 -19.47
CA LEU A 132 -0.90 -0.89 -20.32
C LEU A 132 -1.79 -1.87 -21.11
N GLY A 133 -3.11 -1.71 -21.05
CA GLY A 133 -4.08 -2.54 -21.79
C GLY A 133 -4.53 -3.80 -21.05
N HIS A 134 -4.21 -3.94 -19.76
CA HIS A 134 -4.76 -5.00 -18.93
C HIS A 134 -6.21 -4.69 -18.53
N THR A 135 -7.01 -5.75 -18.33
CA THR A 135 -8.40 -5.61 -17.88
C THR A 135 -8.51 -5.69 -16.35
N GLU A 136 -9.59 -5.16 -15.78
CA GLU A 136 -9.87 -5.27 -14.34
C GLU A 136 -9.89 -6.74 -13.87
N SER A 137 -10.49 -7.64 -14.66
CA SER A 137 -10.49 -9.09 -14.37
C SER A 137 -9.07 -9.66 -14.27
N GLN A 138 -8.16 -9.28 -15.18
CA GLN A 138 -6.78 -9.75 -15.12
C GLN A 138 -6.04 -9.24 -13.87
N LEU A 139 -6.39 -8.03 -13.39
CA LEU A 139 -5.83 -7.49 -12.16
C LEU A 139 -6.40 -8.16 -10.90
N ILE A 140 -7.69 -8.50 -10.91
CA ILE A 140 -8.33 -9.29 -9.84
C ILE A 140 -7.65 -10.66 -9.74
N ASP A 141 -7.54 -11.38 -10.86
CA ASP A 141 -6.86 -12.69 -10.92
C ASP A 141 -5.39 -12.57 -10.49
N PHE A 142 -4.74 -11.45 -10.83
CA PHE A 142 -3.38 -11.16 -10.41
C PHE A 142 -3.24 -11.05 -8.90
N VAL A 143 -4.15 -10.33 -8.23
CA VAL A 143 -4.14 -10.19 -6.78
C VAL A 143 -4.47 -11.53 -6.11
N ASP A 144 -5.50 -12.24 -6.58
CA ASP A 144 -5.88 -13.55 -6.03
C ASP A 144 -4.72 -14.57 -6.10
N THR A 145 -4.01 -14.59 -7.23
CA THR A 145 -2.81 -15.43 -7.40
C THR A 145 -1.68 -15.02 -6.45
N ALA A 146 -1.48 -13.72 -6.23
CA ALA A 146 -0.48 -13.22 -5.29
C ALA A 146 -0.82 -13.61 -3.85
N LEU A 147 -2.10 -13.60 -3.46
CA LEU A 147 -2.56 -14.06 -2.15
C LEU A 147 -2.39 -15.57 -1.97
N THR A 148 -2.72 -16.36 -2.99
CA THR A 148 -2.49 -17.81 -2.98
C THR A 148 -0.99 -18.16 -2.84
N SER A 149 -0.10 -17.24 -3.24
CA SER A 149 1.35 -17.40 -3.09
C SER A 149 1.86 -17.12 -1.66
N LEU A 150 1.03 -16.58 -0.78
CA LEU A 150 1.36 -16.34 0.64
C LEU A 150 1.25 -17.66 1.41
N THR A 151 2.36 -18.39 1.50
CA THR A 151 2.40 -19.73 2.09
C THR A 151 2.86 -19.75 3.55
N ARG A 152 3.29 -18.60 4.10
CA ARG A 152 3.89 -18.53 5.44
C ARG A 152 3.34 -17.36 6.27
N PRO A 153 3.16 -17.54 7.59
CA PRO A 153 2.81 -16.44 8.48
C PRO A 153 3.87 -15.33 8.44
N GLY A 154 3.42 -14.07 8.34
CA GLY A 154 4.30 -12.90 8.22
C GLY A 154 4.60 -12.47 6.79
N GLN A 155 4.10 -13.21 5.79
CA GLN A 155 4.03 -12.72 4.42
C GLN A 155 2.78 -11.86 4.22
N ALA A 156 2.90 -10.78 3.44
CA ALA A 156 1.79 -9.90 3.13
C ALA A 156 1.97 -9.19 1.78
N VAL A 157 0.85 -8.77 1.20
CA VAL A 157 0.77 -7.91 0.03
C VAL A 157 0.07 -6.61 0.44
N VAL A 158 0.69 -5.48 0.10
CA VAL A 158 0.07 -4.15 0.24
C VAL A 158 -0.05 -3.54 -1.13
N ILE A 159 -1.26 -3.13 -1.50
CA ILE A 159 -1.56 -2.63 -2.83
C ILE A 159 -2.20 -1.27 -2.71
N LYS A 160 -1.63 -0.27 -3.39
CA LYS A 160 -2.28 1.01 -3.60
C LYS A 160 -3.11 0.99 -4.88
N LEU A 161 -4.26 1.64 -4.84
CA LEU A 161 -5.22 1.76 -5.94
C LEU A 161 -5.68 3.21 -6.05
N ASN A 162 -5.87 3.68 -7.28
CA ASN A 162 -6.66 4.87 -7.56
C ASN A 162 -8.17 4.51 -7.51
N THR A 163 -8.96 5.26 -6.77
CA THR A 163 -10.42 5.07 -6.63
C THR A 163 -11.23 5.96 -7.58
N ALA A 164 -10.75 6.17 -8.80
CA ALA A 164 -11.57 6.80 -9.83
C ALA A 164 -12.79 5.92 -10.14
N ASP A 165 -13.96 6.54 -10.34
CA ASP A 165 -15.24 5.86 -10.62
C ASP A 165 -15.16 4.85 -11.79
N LEU A 166 -14.20 5.05 -12.71
CA LEU A 166 -13.95 4.12 -13.83
C LEU A 166 -13.49 2.71 -13.38
N TYR A 167 -13.00 2.57 -12.13
CA TYR A 167 -12.39 1.33 -11.61
C TYR A 167 -13.20 0.72 -10.45
N ASP A 168 -14.51 0.99 -10.39
CA ASP A 168 -15.40 0.52 -9.32
C ASP A 168 -15.47 -1.01 -9.24
N VAL A 169 -15.43 -1.72 -10.37
CA VAL A 169 -15.48 -3.19 -10.39
C VAL A 169 -14.23 -3.78 -9.75
N LEU A 170 -13.05 -3.32 -10.16
CA LEU A 170 -11.78 -3.69 -9.54
C LEU A 170 -11.79 -3.33 -8.04
N GLY A 171 -12.22 -2.12 -7.70
CA GLY A 171 -12.29 -1.63 -6.34
C GLY A 171 -13.16 -2.51 -5.44
N ALA A 172 -14.35 -2.90 -5.90
CA ALA A 172 -15.28 -3.74 -5.15
C ALA A 172 -14.75 -5.17 -4.94
N ASN A 173 -14.21 -5.80 -5.98
CA ASN A 173 -13.67 -7.16 -5.88
C ASN A 173 -12.46 -7.22 -4.93
N LEU A 174 -11.55 -6.22 -5.03
CA LEU A 174 -10.41 -6.18 -4.13
C LEU A 174 -10.82 -5.83 -2.69
N ASP A 175 -11.91 -5.06 -2.50
CA ASP A 175 -12.46 -4.85 -1.17
C ASP A 175 -12.85 -6.18 -0.53
N ASP A 176 -13.53 -7.08 -1.24
CA ASP A 176 -13.92 -8.38 -0.66
C ASP A 176 -12.70 -9.25 -0.28
N LEU A 177 -11.59 -9.15 -1.01
CA LEU A 177 -10.35 -9.89 -0.72
C LEU A 177 -9.53 -9.31 0.45
N ALA A 178 -9.69 -8.02 0.76
CA ALA A 178 -8.77 -7.30 1.61
C ALA A 178 -9.18 -7.28 3.08
N ALA A 179 -8.39 -7.90 3.96
CA ALA A 179 -8.62 -7.86 5.41
C ALA A 179 -8.50 -6.45 6.02
N THR A 180 -7.72 -5.56 5.40
CA THR A 180 -7.60 -4.15 5.82
C THR A 180 -7.64 -3.21 4.63
N GLU A 181 -8.39 -2.13 4.77
CA GLU A 181 -8.50 -1.04 3.82
C GLU A 181 -8.11 0.29 4.49
N LEU A 182 -7.22 1.02 3.84
CA LEU A 182 -6.82 2.38 4.17
C LEU A 182 -7.31 3.30 3.06
N ARG A 183 -8.38 4.04 3.31
CA ARG A 183 -8.97 4.96 2.33
C ARG A 183 -8.53 6.39 2.59
N LEU A 184 -7.93 7.01 1.59
CA LEU A 184 -7.48 8.40 1.57
C LEU A 184 -8.43 9.22 0.71
N GLU A 185 -9.09 10.18 1.34
CA GLU A 185 -10.16 10.97 0.72
C GLU A 185 -9.87 12.46 0.85
N ARG A 186 -10.35 13.25 -0.12
CA ARG A 186 -10.36 14.71 0.02
C ARG A 186 -11.38 15.13 1.08
N LEU A 187 -11.18 16.32 1.65
CA LEU A 187 -12.21 16.94 2.46
C LEU A 187 -13.37 17.41 1.57
N THR A 188 -14.60 17.08 1.96
CA THR A 188 -15.82 17.52 1.24
C THR A 188 -16.02 19.02 1.33
N SER A 189 -15.47 19.69 2.35
CA SER A 189 -15.48 21.14 2.52
C SER A 189 -14.50 21.89 1.60
N GLY A 190 -13.72 21.18 0.79
CA GLY A 190 -12.65 21.75 -0.04
C GLY A 190 -11.30 21.82 0.67
N ASN A 191 -10.39 22.62 0.14
CA ASN A 191 -9.00 22.66 0.61
C ASN A 191 -8.86 23.41 1.94
N PHE A 192 -8.22 22.79 2.93
CA PHE A 192 -7.89 23.40 4.21
C PHE A 192 -6.39 23.34 4.45
N ARG A 193 -5.76 24.48 4.78
CA ARG A 193 -4.28 24.58 4.85
C ARG A 193 -3.65 23.62 5.87
N GLU A 194 -4.37 23.31 6.95
CA GLU A 194 -3.86 22.51 8.05
C GLU A 194 -4.11 21.00 7.89
N VAL A 195 -4.88 20.59 6.86
CA VAL A 195 -5.27 19.20 6.63
C VAL A 195 -5.24 18.89 5.13
N ASP A 196 -4.46 17.88 4.74
CA ASP A 196 -4.36 17.46 3.34
C ASP A 196 -5.49 16.51 2.93
N GLY A 197 -6.08 15.81 3.89
CA GLY A 197 -7.19 14.91 3.63
C GLY A 197 -7.62 14.12 4.84
N ARG A 198 -8.44 13.10 4.57
CA ARG A 198 -9.00 12.18 5.54
C ARG A 198 -8.49 10.78 5.29
N LEU A 199 -8.12 10.09 6.37
CA LEU A 199 -7.75 8.68 6.35
C LEU A 199 -8.81 7.89 7.11
N THR A 200 -9.45 6.97 6.41
CA THR A 200 -10.40 6.00 6.98
C THR A 200 -9.74 4.62 7.00
N VAL A 201 -9.85 3.92 8.13
CA VAL A 201 -9.34 2.56 8.32
C VAL A 201 -10.53 1.63 8.51
N SER A 202 -10.66 0.62 7.64
CA SER A 202 -11.72 -0.39 7.70
C SER A 202 -11.11 -1.80 7.73
N ARG A 203 -11.63 -2.67 8.58
CA ARG A 203 -11.03 -3.98 8.88
C ARG A 203 -12.08 -5.04 9.17
N VAL A 204 -11.77 -6.29 8.80
CA VAL A 204 -12.53 -7.45 9.28
C VAL A 204 -12.24 -7.62 10.77
N ARG A 205 -13.29 -7.76 11.60
CA ARG A 205 -13.10 -7.98 13.03
C ARG A 205 -12.58 -9.40 13.27
N PRO A 206 -11.75 -9.62 14.31
CA PRO A 206 -11.27 -10.96 14.66
C PRO A 206 -12.42 -11.95 14.93
N GLU A 207 -13.52 -11.47 15.51
CA GLU A 207 -14.73 -12.26 15.78
C GLU A 207 -15.47 -12.74 14.52
N ASP A 208 -15.29 -12.02 13.41
CA ASP A 208 -15.92 -12.32 12.12
C ASP A 208 -14.97 -13.09 11.18
N ALA A 209 -13.72 -13.35 11.59
CA ALA A 209 -12.71 -13.97 10.72
C ALA A 209 -13.10 -15.38 10.25
N ASP A 210 -13.77 -16.15 11.12
CA ASP A 210 -14.27 -17.50 10.82
C ASP A 210 -15.76 -17.50 10.37
N ALA A 211 -16.38 -16.34 10.24
CA ALA A 211 -17.76 -16.23 9.81
C ALA A 211 -17.89 -16.49 8.29
N LEU A 212 -19.02 -17.08 7.88
CA LEU A 212 -19.36 -17.28 6.46
C LEU A 212 -19.40 -15.98 5.67
N VAL A 213 -19.62 -14.84 6.35
CA VAL A 213 -19.62 -13.50 5.78
C VAL A 213 -18.73 -12.62 6.64
N GLN A 214 -17.61 -12.19 6.09
CA GLN A 214 -16.69 -11.26 6.73
C GLN A 214 -17.14 -9.83 6.45
N ILE A 215 -17.67 -9.13 7.46
CA ILE A 215 -18.09 -7.74 7.32
C ILE A 215 -16.96 -6.82 7.77
N LYS A 216 -16.45 -5.98 6.87
CA LYS A 216 -15.52 -4.93 7.27
C LYS A 216 -16.24 -3.87 8.07
N GLN A 217 -15.68 -3.53 9.22
CA GLN A 217 -16.15 -2.41 10.01
C GLN A 217 -15.16 -1.25 9.96
N ARG A 218 -15.71 -0.04 9.96
CA ARG A 218 -14.92 1.17 10.10
C ARG A 218 -14.31 1.19 11.51
N ASP A 219 -13.00 0.97 11.57
CA ASP A 219 -12.25 0.96 12.82
C ASP A 219 -11.97 2.40 13.27
N ARG A 220 -11.39 3.22 12.37
CA ARG A 220 -10.96 4.58 12.68
C ARG A 220 -11.13 5.53 11.51
N GLN A 221 -11.31 6.81 11.83
CA GLN A 221 -11.34 7.90 10.87
C GLN A 221 -10.59 9.09 11.48
N VAL A 222 -9.61 9.60 10.75
CA VAL A 222 -8.73 10.67 11.20
C VAL A 222 -8.46 11.65 10.07
N LEU A 223 -8.08 12.87 10.43
CA LEU A 223 -7.52 13.81 9.46
C LEU A 223 -6.00 13.66 9.42
N PHE A 224 -5.38 14.01 8.30
CA PHE A 224 -3.93 13.99 8.22
C PHE A 224 -3.36 15.22 7.51
N LYS A 225 -2.11 15.54 7.85
CA LYS A 225 -1.27 16.52 7.16
C LYS A 225 0.10 15.92 6.91
N VAL A 226 0.49 15.84 5.65
CA VAL A 226 1.84 15.53 5.21
C VAL A 226 2.68 16.81 5.30
N ASN A 227 3.70 16.76 6.16
CA ASN A 227 4.73 17.78 6.28
C ASN A 227 6.03 17.24 5.70
N GLU A 228 7.03 18.11 5.52
CA GLU A 228 8.31 17.71 4.93
C GLU A 228 9.03 16.56 5.64
N ARG A 229 8.87 16.43 6.97
CA ARG A 229 9.61 15.45 7.81
C ARG A 229 8.72 14.55 8.66
N ASN A 230 7.40 14.71 8.57
CA ASN A 230 6.45 13.91 9.34
C ASN A 230 5.07 13.93 8.70
N VAL A 231 4.25 12.95 9.07
CA VAL A 231 2.82 12.97 8.79
C VAL A 231 2.13 13.14 10.14
N ARG A 232 1.38 14.24 10.28
CA ARG A 232 0.53 14.48 11.45
C ARG A 232 -0.82 13.84 11.20
N VAL A 233 -1.36 13.22 12.24
CA VAL A 233 -2.69 12.66 12.27
C VAL A 233 -3.44 13.39 13.37
N PHE A 234 -4.67 13.81 13.07
CA PHE A 234 -5.54 14.52 14.01
C PHE A 234 -6.73 13.64 14.35
N VAL A 235 -6.97 13.46 15.64
CA VAL A 235 -8.13 12.69 16.11
C VAL A 235 -9.39 13.56 16.14
N PRO A 236 -10.59 12.95 16.11
CA PRO A 236 -11.84 13.68 16.24
C PRO A 236 -11.85 14.65 17.45
N GLY A 237 -12.08 15.93 17.16
CA GLY A 237 -12.17 17.00 18.17
C GLY A 237 -10.90 17.84 18.41
N GLU A 238 -9.73 17.46 17.91
CA GLU A 238 -8.48 18.25 18.08
C GLU A 238 -8.47 19.55 17.27
N LEU A 239 -8.96 19.48 16.03
CA LEU A 239 -9.30 20.64 15.23
C LEU A 239 -10.80 20.83 15.46
N GLY A 240 -11.28 22.03 15.79
CA GLY A 240 -12.70 22.33 16.05
C GLY A 240 -13.67 22.09 14.88
N ILE A 241 -13.31 21.22 13.94
CA ILE A 241 -14.10 20.64 12.87
C ILE A 241 -15.12 19.70 13.53
N LYS A 242 -16.33 20.21 13.74
CA LYS A 242 -17.43 19.53 14.43
C LYS A 242 -17.99 18.29 13.70
N ASN A 243 -17.54 18.04 12.48
CA ASN A 243 -18.02 16.94 11.63
C ASN A 243 -16.83 16.09 11.18
N LEU A 244 -16.36 15.18 12.04
CA LEU A 244 -15.46 14.09 11.67
C LEU A 244 -16.24 12.78 11.57
#